data_AF-A0A3N5SCJ9-F1
#
_entry.id   AF-A0A3N5SCJ9-F1
#
_cell.length_a   1.000
_cell.length_b   1.000
_cell.length_c   1.000
_cell.angle_alpha   90.00
_cell.angle_beta   90.00
_cell.angle_gamma   90.00
#
_symmetry.space_group_name_H-M   'P 1'
#
loop_
_entity.id
_entity.type
_entity.pdbx_description
1 polymer ?
#
loop_
_entity_poly.entity_id
_entity_poly.type
_entity_poly.pdbx_seq_one_letter_code
_entity_poly.pdbx_strand_id
1 'polypeptide(L)'
;MDPSDKQRYYVEPVEIEIYLKKSGKVRTIIKDMYVELIDVEPHNNHSRKIFGHFREIDSPIDLIEIMNIFPEYLKPIYDSYYQHMDLFEKLSMHLQSAAGGSIDSLRLSLYFIELLIKYEPTIASIDYIGDFQTHNLNFLIKKLNGLGETFLIEDSTVAYLIKRRNKAYEGKPRDREFEKLVELWQYNIKEKLL
;
A
#
# COMPACT_ATOMS: atom_id res chain seq x y z
N MET A 1 0.67 12.78 18.08
CA MET A 1 1.08 12.82 16.67
C MET A 1 0.53 14.09 16.07
N ASP A 2 1.38 14.83 15.35
CA ASP A 2 0.94 15.97 14.54
C ASP A 2 -0.03 15.46 13.44
N PRO A 3 -1.09 16.19 13.07
CA PRO A 3 -1.89 15.86 11.89
C PRO A 3 -1.06 15.55 10.63
N SER A 4 0.11 16.17 10.46
CA SER A 4 1.02 15.88 9.33
C SER A 4 1.68 14.50 9.41
N ASP A 5 1.83 13.93 10.62
CA ASP A 5 2.42 12.61 10.80
C ASP A 5 1.47 11.50 10.32
N LYS A 6 0.15 11.71 10.41
CA LYS A 6 -0.86 10.71 10.05
C LYS A 6 -0.76 10.24 8.60
N GLN A 7 -0.35 11.12 7.68
CA GLN A 7 -0.19 10.74 6.28
C GLN A 7 0.90 9.67 6.08
N ARG A 8 1.88 9.57 6.99
CA ARG A 8 3.01 8.64 6.88
C ARG A 8 2.70 7.22 7.35
N TYR A 9 1.49 6.96 7.85
CA TYR A 9 1.12 5.66 8.40
C TYR A 9 -0.14 5.12 7.74
N TYR A 10 -0.17 3.82 7.52
CA TYR A 10 -1.42 3.08 7.51
C TYR A 10 -1.84 2.78 8.94
N VAL A 11 -3.14 2.90 9.25
CA VAL A 11 -3.66 2.66 10.60
C VAL A 11 -4.56 1.43 10.56
N GLU A 12 -4.12 0.38 11.26
CA GLU A 12 -4.83 -0.88 11.37
C GLU A 12 -5.46 -1.02 12.77
N PRO A 13 -6.79 -1.25 12.89
CA PRO A 13 -7.42 -1.50 14.18
C PRO A 13 -7.12 -2.92 14.68
N VAL A 14 -6.49 -3.03 15.85
CA VAL A 14 -6.19 -4.30 16.52
C VAL A 14 -7.15 -4.54 17.68
N GLU A 15 -7.97 -5.57 17.56
CA GLU A 15 -8.88 -6.02 18.61
C GLU A 15 -8.11 -6.80 19.70
N ILE A 16 -8.36 -6.47 20.97
CA ILE A 16 -7.70 -7.09 22.12
C ILE A 16 -8.78 -7.53 23.10
N GLU A 17 -8.92 -8.84 23.28
CA GLU A 17 -9.79 -9.40 24.29
C GLU A 17 -9.09 -9.51 25.65
N ILE A 18 -9.71 -8.94 26.68
CA ILE A 18 -9.18 -8.92 28.04
C ILE A 18 -10.16 -9.60 28.97
N TYR A 19 -9.71 -10.68 29.61
CA TYR A 19 -10.48 -11.36 30.66
C TYR A 19 -10.29 -10.68 32.01
N LEU A 20 -11.36 -10.08 32.53
CA LEU A 20 -11.39 -9.46 33.85
C LEU A 20 -11.77 -10.49 34.92
N LYS A 21 -10.76 -11.18 35.47
CA LYS A 21 -10.92 -12.23 36.49
C LYS A 21 -11.83 -11.85 37.66
N LYS A 22 -11.78 -10.60 38.14
CA LYS A 22 -12.57 -10.13 39.29
C LYS A 22 -14.07 -10.04 39.01
N SER A 23 -14.47 -9.83 37.76
CA SER A 23 -15.88 -9.69 37.36
C SER A 23 -16.37 -10.84 36.49
N GLY A 24 -15.49 -11.77 36.10
CA GLY A 24 -15.81 -12.88 35.19
C GLY A 24 -16.21 -12.42 33.79
N LYS A 25 -15.85 -11.19 33.38
CA LYS A 25 -16.26 -10.58 32.10
C LYS A 25 -15.10 -10.50 31.11
N VAL A 26 -15.38 -10.78 29.84
CA VAL A 26 -14.50 -10.43 28.73
C VAL A 26 -14.82 -9.00 28.29
N ARG A 27 -13.80 -8.21 27.98
CA ARG A 27 -13.94 -6.91 27.31
C ARG A 27 -13.04 -6.85 26.10
N THR A 28 -13.56 -6.32 25.01
CA THR A 28 -12.78 -6.02 23.80
C THR A 28 -12.34 -4.57 23.83
N ILE A 29 -11.05 -4.33 23.59
CA ILE A 29 -10.46 -3.01 23.40
C ILE A 29 -9.91 -2.96 21.98
N ILE A 30 -10.15 -1.87 21.27
CA ILE A 30 -9.53 -1.63 19.96
C ILE A 30 -8.33 -0.70 20.19
N LYS A 31 -7.18 -1.07 19.65
CA LYS A 31 -5.98 -0.24 19.62
C LYS A 31 -5.53 -0.03 18.17
N ASP A 32 -5.15 1.20 17.86
CA ASP A 32 -4.61 1.54 16.54
C ASP A 32 -3.14 1.12 16.42
N MET A 33 -2.84 0.29 15.42
CA MET A 33 -1.48 -0.04 15.00
C MET A 33 -1.06 0.85 13.84
N TYR A 34 -0.06 1.71 14.08
CA TYR A 34 0.48 2.64 13.08
C TYR A 34 1.61 1.97 12.31
N VAL A 35 1.35 1.57 11.06
CA VAL A 35 2.34 0.96 10.17
C VAL A 35 2.93 2.04 9.27
N GLU A 36 4.22 2.36 9.46
CA GLU A 36 4.89 3.40 8.67
C GLU A 36 5.00 3.01 7.19
N LEU A 37 4.64 3.94 6.32
CA LEU A 37 4.74 3.81 4.87
C LEU A 37 6.17 4.14 4.43
N ILE A 38 6.95 3.08 4.16
CA ILE A 38 8.33 3.22 3.67
C ILE A 38 8.31 3.53 2.18
N ASP A 39 8.81 4.71 1.82
CA ASP A 39 8.91 5.14 0.43
C ASP A 39 9.75 4.19 -0.42
N VAL A 40 9.36 4.07 -1.69
CA VAL A 40 10.06 3.26 -2.67
C VAL A 40 11.13 4.12 -3.35
N GLU A 41 12.35 3.62 -3.33
CA GLU A 41 13.46 4.21 -4.10
C GLU A 41 13.59 3.50 -5.46
N PRO A 42 13.64 4.26 -6.58
CA PRO A 42 13.87 3.68 -7.89
C PRO A 42 15.29 3.09 -7.97
N HIS A 43 15.40 1.85 -8.40
CA HIS A 43 16.66 1.11 -8.38
C HIS A 43 17.47 1.18 -9.67
N ASN A 44 16.95 1.80 -10.73
CA ASN A 44 17.66 1.99 -12.00
C ASN A 44 17.33 3.35 -12.65
N ASN A 45 18.03 3.72 -13.73
CA ASN A 45 17.84 5.01 -14.39
C ASN A 45 16.46 5.16 -15.06
N HIS A 46 15.89 4.05 -15.57
CA HIS A 46 14.58 4.03 -16.22
C HIS A 46 13.47 4.34 -15.22
N SER A 47 13.43 3.60 -14.11
CA SER A 47 12.48 3.78 -13.02
C SER A 47 12.64 5.15 -12.38
N ARG A 48 13.85 5.69 -12.28
CA ARG A 48 14.08 7.05 -11.76
C ARG A 48 13.43 8.12 -12.64
N LYS A 49 13.49 7.96 -13.98
CA LYS A 49 12.81 8.85 -14.94
C LYS A 49 11.29 8.79 -14.78
N ILE A 50 10.73 7.58 -14.68
CA ILE A 50 9.29 7.36 -14.51
C ILE A 50 8.82 7.93 -13.17
N PHE A 51 9.45 7.53 -12.07
CA PHE A 51 9.12 8.02 -10.72
C PHE A 51 9.24 9.53 -10.64
N GLY A 52 10.27 10.12 -11.25
CA GLY A 52 10.44 11.57 -11.31
C GLY A 52 9.25 12.26 -11.96
N HIS A 53 8.85 11.80 -13.15
CA HIS A 53 7.71 12.36 -13.86
C HIS A 53 6.41 12.31 -13.03
N PHE A 54 6.04 11.15 -12.50
CA PHE A 54 4.80 10.99 -11.75
C PHE A 54 4.80 11.74 -10.40
N ARG A 55 5.97 11.89 -9.76
CA ARG A 55 6.13 12.73 -8.56
C ARG A 55 5.95 14.22 -8.88
N GLU A 56 6.46 14.69 -10.03
CA GLU A 56 6.32 16.10 -10.44
C GLU A 56 4.86 16.51 -10.65
N ILE A 57 4.03 15.58 -11.13
CA ILE A 57 2.61 15.82 -11.37
C ILE A 57 1.69 15.39 -10.21
N ASP A 58 2.26 15.02 -9.05
CA ASP A 58 1.54 14.50 -7.86
C ASP A 58 0.50 13.42 -8.23
N SER A 59 0.93 12.40 -8.97
CA SER A 59 0.08 11.33 -9.46
C SER A 59 0.67 9.96 -9.14
N PRO A 60 -0.15 8.92 -8.90
CA PRO A 60 0.35 7.55 -8.91
C PRO A 60 0.86 7.18 -10.31
N ILE A 61 1.77 6.20 -10.36
CA ILE A 61 2.37 5.68 -11.58
C ILE A 61 1.36 4.77 -12.29
N ASP A 62 0.82 5.25 -13.41
CA ASP A 62 -0.13 4.50 -14.24
C ASP A 62 0.61 3.79 -15.38
N LEU A 63 0.46 2.47 -15.46
CA LEU A 63 1.09 1.62 -16.47
C LEU A 63 0.68 2.01 -17.90
N ILE A 64 -0.59 2.38 -18.10
CA ILE A 64 -1.11 2.79 -19.41
C ILE A 64 -0.47 4.11 -19.83
N GLU A 65 -0.39 5.06 -18.91
CA GLU A 65 0.26 6.35 -19.15
C GLU A 65 1.77 6.22 -19.36
N ILE A 66 2.46 5.29 -18.68
CA ILE A 66 3.87 5.01 -18.95
C ILE A 66 4.06 4.63 -20.43
N MET A 67 3.22 3.76 -20.98
CA MET A 67 3.35 3.34 -22.38
C MET A 67 3.09 4.48 -23.38
N ASN A 68 2.25 5.45 -23.00
CA ASN A 68 1.96 6.64 -23.81
C ASN A 68 3.11 7.67 -23.76
N ILE A 69 3.66 7.92 -22.57
CA ILE A 69 4.65 8.97 -22.31
C ILE A 69 6.08 8.49 -22.62
N PHE A 70 6.35 7.21 -22.39
CA PHE A 70 7.64 6.55 -22.57
C PHE A 70 7.48 5.33 -23.48
N PRO A 71 7.22 5.53 -24.78
CA PRO A 71 6.96 4.43 -25.72
C PRO A 71 8.12 3.43 -25.83
N GLU A 72 9.34 3.82 -25.42
CA GLU A 72 10.47 2.90 -25.31
C GLU A 72 10.20 1.69 -24.38
N TYR A 73 9.27 1.81 -23.43
CA TYR A 73 8.91 0.75 -22.50
C TYR A 73 7.65 -0.03 -22.90
N LEU A 74 6.99 0.32 -24.03
CA LEU A 74 5.74 -0.33 -24.45
C LEU A 74 5.90 -1.84 -24.57
N LYS A 75 6.90 -2.30 -25.33
CA LYS A 75 7.13 -3.74 -25.54
C LYS A 75 7.42 -4.49 -24.24
N PRO A 76 8.42 -4.10 -23.42
CA PRO A 76 8.71 -4.84 -22.19
C PRO A 76 7.56 -4.83 -21.19
N ILE A 77 6.79 -3.74 -21.12
CA ILE A 77 5.58 -3.65 -20.29
C ILE A 77 4.52 -4.62 -20.80
N TYR A 78 4.16 -4.54 -22.09
CA TYR A 78 3.13 -5.40 -22.66
C TYR A 78 3.48 -6.88 -22.50
N ASP A 79 4.71 -7.27 -22.83
CA ASP A 79 5.17 -8.66 -22.69
C ASP A 79 5.10 -9.16 -21.23
N SER A 80 5.30 -8.28 -20.25
CA SER A 80 5.27 -8.63 -18.82
C SER A 80 3.85 -8.64 -18.22
N TYR A 81 2.93 -7.83 -18.74
CA TYR A 81 1.61 -7.60 -18.14
C TYR A 81 0.43 -8.05 -19.00
N TYR A 82 0.67 -8.66 -20.18
CA TYR A 82 -0.39 -8.99 -21.16
C TYR A 82 -1.60 -9.74 -20.56
N GLN A 83 -1.38 -10.62 -19.57
CA GLN A 83 -2.45 -11.41 -18.93
C GLN A 83 -3.38 -10.58 -18.03
N HIS A 84 -2.94 -9.39 -17.63
CA HIS A 84 -3.62 -8.53 -16.67
C HIS A 84 -3.86 -7.12 -17.21
N MET A 85 -3.65 -6.88 -18.51
CA MET A 85 -3.82 -5.55 -19.13
C MET A 85 -5.20 -4.96 -18.87
N ASP A 86 -6.27 -5.75 -18.98
CA ASP A 86 -7.64 -5.29 -18.68
C ASP A 86 -7.80 -4.75 -17.25
N LEU A 87 -7.04 -5.29 -16.28
CA LEU A 87 -7.05 -4.80 -14.90
C LEU A 87 -6.28 -3.48 -14.77
N PHE A 88 -5.17 -3.33 -15.51
CA PHE A 88 -4.42 -2.07 -15.57
C PHE A 88 -5.21 -0.96 -16.28
N GLU A 89 -5.96 -1.27 -17.33
CA GLU A 89 -6.85 -0.32 -17.99
C GLU A 89 -7.97 0.15 -17.05
N LYS A 90 -8.59 -0.77 -16.29
CA LYS A 90 -9.58 -0.41 -15.27
C LYS A 90 -8.97 0.45 -14.16
N LEU A 91 -7.77 0.10 -13.69
CA LEU A 91 -7.04 0.91 -12.72
C LEU A 91 -6.81 2.32 -13.28
N SER A 92 -6.31 2.44 -14.51
CA SER A 92 -6.07 3.73 -15.18
C SER A 92 -7.33 4.60 -15.22
N MET A 93 -8.48 4.03 -15.61
CA MET A 93 -9.77 4.74 -15.59
C MET A 93 -10.16 5.23 -14.19
N HIS A 94 -9.94 4.43 -13.16
CA HIS A 94 -10.21 4.84 -11.78
C HIS A 94 -9.23 5.90 -11.28
N LEU A 95 -7.95 5.83 -11.66
CA LEU A 95 -6.96 6.85 -11.33
C LEU A 95 -7.32 8.20 -11.97
N GLN A 96 -7.73 8.22 -13.23
CA GLN A 96 -8.19 9.43 -13.92
C GLN A 96 -9.47 10.01 -13.25
N SER A 97 -10.42 9.15 -12.90
CA SER A 97 -11.65 9.57 -12.22
C SER A 97 -11.38 10.10 -10.80
N ALA A 98 -10.43 9.49 -10.11
CA ALA A 98 -9.95 9.92 -8.80
C ALA A 98 -9.25 11.29 -8.87
N ALA A 99 -8.44 11.54 -9.91
CA ALA A 99 -7.85 12.85 -10.17
C ALA A 99 -8.92 13.94 -10.39
N GLY A 100 -10.07 13.57 -10.96
CA GLY A 100 -11.26 14.41 -11.06
C GLY A 100 -12.04 14.62 -9.75
N GLY A 101 -11.59 14.04 -8.62
CA GLY A 101 -12.18 14.22 -7.29
C GLY A 101 -13.09 13.07 -6.82
N SER A 102 -13.17 11.95 -7.54
CA SER A 102 -13.99 10.81 -7.12
C SER A 102 -13.32 10.00 -6.00
N ILE A 103 -13.88 10.09 -4.78
CA ILE A 103 -13.41 9.32 -3.60
C ILE A 103 -13.64 7.82 -3.80
N ASP A 104 -14.77 7.42 -4.38
CA ASP A 104 -15.03 6.01 -4.68
C ASP A 104 -14.00 5.45 -5.67
N SER A 105 -13.57 6.26 -6.64
CA SER A 105 -12.51 5.85 -7.57
C SER A 105 -11.15 5.76 -6.89
N LEU A 106 -10.85 6.57 -5.87
CA LEU A 106 -9.64 6.39 -5.05
C LEU A 106 -9.65 5.05 -4.31
N ARG A 107 -10.80 4.68 -3.71
CA ARG A 107 -10.96 3.39 -3.01
C ARG A 107 -10.88 2.20 -3.97
N LEU A 108 -11.49 2.32 -5.15
CA LEU A 108 -11.39 1.29 -6.19
C LEU A 108 -9.96 1.17 -6.72
N SER A 109 -9.24 2.28 -6.88
CA SER A 109 -7.83 2.27 -7.28
C SER A 109 -6.98 1.53 -6.25
N LEU A 110 -7.21 1.79 -4.95
CA LEU A 110 -6.54 1.09 -3.86
C LEU A 110 -6.79 -0.43 -3.95
N TYR A 111 -8.04 -0.84 -4.11
CA TYR A 111 -8.41 -2.24 -4.28
C TYR A 111 -7.71 -2.91 -5.48
N PHE A 112 -7.66 -2.24 -6.64
CA PHE A 112 -6.96 -2.77 -7.81
C PHE A 112 -5.45 -2.88 -7.59
N ILE A 113 -4.84 -1.94 -6.86
CA ILE A 113 -3.42 -2.03 -6.50
C ILE A 113 -3.17 -3.22 -5.57
N GLU A 114 -4.03 -3.47 -4.58
CA GLU A 114 -3.93 -4.65 -3.71
C GLU A 114 -4.06 -5.97 -4.49
N LEU A 115 -4.88 -5.99 -5.53
CA LEU A 115 -4.97 -7.13 -6.42
C LEU A 115 -3.70 -7.28 -7.27
N LEU A 116 -3.24 -6.19 -7.89
CA LEU A 116 -2.16 -6.21 -8.88
C LEU A 116 -0.78 -6.40 -8.26
N ILE A 117 -0.56 -5.94 -7.02
CA ILE A 117 0.72 -6.10 -6.31
C ILE A 117 1.08 -7.58 -6.08
N LYS A 118 0.08 -8.48 -6.10
CA LYS A 118 0.27 -9.93 -5.95
C LYS A 118 0.98 -10.56 -7.14
N TYR A 119 1.02 -9.87 -8.29
CA TYR A 119 1.70 -10.32 -9.50
C TYR A 119 3.09 -9.70 -9.68
N GLU A 120 3.55 -8.92 -8.70
CA GLU A 120 4.90 -8.36 -8.68
C GLU A 120 5.89 -9.27 -7.92
N PRO A 121 7.19 -9.25 -8.27
CA PRO A 121 7.79 -8.47 -9.36
C PRO A 121 7.67 -9.16 -10.73
N THR A 122 7.64 -8.36 -11.80
CA THR A 122 7.76 -8.80 -13.19
C THR A 122 9.13 -8.42 -13.77
N ILE A 123 9.45 -8.91 -14.98
CA ILE A 123 10.65 -8.48 -15.70
C ILE A 123 10.61 -6.98 -15.96
N ALA A 124 9.46 -6.43 -16.37
CA ALA A 124 9.31 -5.00 -16.56
C ALA A 124 9.59 -4.20 -15.27
N SER A 125 9.08 -4.62 -14.11
CA SER A 125 9.31 -3.90 -12.86
C SER A 125 10.74 -4.01 -12.34
N ILE A 126 11.41 -5.14 -12.58
CA ILE A 126 12.83 -5.31 -12.25
C ILE A 126 13.74 -4.50 -13.18
N ASP A 127 13.49 -4.46 -14.48
CA ASP A 127 14.46 -3.89 -15.41
C ASP A 127 14.16 -2.43 -15.78
N TYR A 128 12.90 -2.00 -15.68
CA TYR A 128 12.47 -0.70 -16.24
C TYR A 128 11.65 0.15 -15.29
N ILE A 129 10.53 -0.36 -14.77
CA ILE A 129 9.51 0.51 -14.17
C ILE A 129 9.60 0.64 -12.65
N GLY A 130 10.38 -0.18 -11.95
CA GLY A 130 10.53 -0.08 -10.50
C GLY A 130 9.39 -0.78 -9.73
N ASP A 131 9.47 -0.75 -8.40
CA ASP A 131 8.38 -1.20 -7.50
C ASP A 131 7.26 -0.13 -7.43
N PHE A 132 6.64 0.11 -8.59
CA PHE A 132 5.63 1.15 -8.76
C PHE A 132 4.32 0.81 -8.03
N GLN A 133 3.97 -0.47 -7.88
CA GLN A 133 2.76 -0.86 -7.14
C GLN A 133 2.83 -0.45 -5.68
N THR A 134 3.98 -0.65 -5.01
CA THR A 134 4.11 -0.16 -3.63
C THR A 134 4.18 1.35 -3.54
N HIS A 135 4.78 2.00 -4.54
CA HIS A 135 4.74 3.46 -4.62
C HIS A 135 3.29 3.96 -4.69
N ASN A 136 2.47 3.35 -5.55
CA ASN A 136 1.06 3.68 -5.71
C ASN A 136 0.24 3.37 -4.44
N LEU A 137 0.50 2.23 -3.79
CA LEU A 137 -0.13 1.87 -2.52
C LEU A 137 0.12 2.97 -1.47
N ASN A 138 1.39 3.35 -1.27
CA ASN A 138 1.74 4.42 -0.34
C ASN A 138 1.08 5.75 -0.74
N PHE A 139 1.08 6.08 -2.03
CA PHE A 139 0.48 7.31 -2.55
C PHE A 139 -1.01 7.38 -2.22
N LEU A 140 -1.77 6.32 -2.50
CA LEU A 140 -3.22 6.31 -2.27
C LEU A 140 -3.57 6.30 -0.78
N ILE A 141 -2.84 5.56 0.05
CA ILE A 141 -3.01 5.60 1.51
C ILE A 141 -2.77 7.03 2.01
N LYS A 142 -1.68 7.68 1.59
CA LYS A 142 -1.39 9.09 1.92
C LYS A 142 -2.50 10.03 1.46
N LYS A 143 -3.03 9.83 0.24
CA LYS A 143 -4.11 10.65 -0.32
C LYS A 143 -5.40 10.51 0.48
N LEU A 144 -5.83 9.27 0.76
CA LEU A 144 -7.03 8.99 1.56
C LEU A 144 -6.89 9.52 3.00
N ASN A 145 -5.73 9.33 3.62
CA ASN A 145 -5.42 9.92 4.94
C ASN A 145 -5.50 11.45 4.90
N GLY A 146 -4.96 12.08 3.85
CA GLY A 146 -5.01 13.53 3.67
C GLY A 146 -6.43 14.08 3.47
N LEU A 147 -7.34 13.26 2.95
CA LEU A 147 -8.76 13.58 2.81
C LEU A 147 -9.56 13.27 4.09
N GLY A 148 -8.96 12.63 5.09
CA GLY A 148 -9.66 12.21 6.31
C GLY A 148 -10.59 11.00 6.11
N GLU A 149 -10.38 10.24 5.03
CA GLU A 149 -11.20 9.09 4.69
C GLU A 149 -10.83 7.87 5.53
N THR A 150 -11.84 7.13 6.00
CA THR A 150 -11.66 5.83 6.66
C THR A 150 -11.69 4.71 5.63
N PHE A 151 -10.69 3.83 5.66
CA PHE A 151 -10.59 2.68 4.76
C PHE A 151 -9.82 1.55 5.44
N LEU A 152 -10.01 0.34 4.94
CA LEU A 152 -9.25 -0.84 5.33
C LEU A 152 -8.60 -1.43 4.08
N ILE A 153 -7.46 -2.08 4.27
CA ILE A 153 -6.78 -2.86 3.23
C ILE A 153 -6.81 -4.33 3.64
N GLU A 154 -6.55 -5.24 2.70
CA GLU A 154 -6.50 -6.66 2.97
C GLU A 154 -5.42 -7.01 4.02
N ASP A 155 -5.70 -8.01 4.86
CA ASP A 155 -4.75 -8.55 5.83
C ASP A 155 -3.38 -8.89 5.19
N SER A 156 -3.39 -9.37 3.95
CA SER A 156 -2.18 -9.69 3.20
C SER A 156 -1.35 -8.44 2.87
N THR A 157 -2.02 -7.33 2.56
CA THR A 157 -1.41 -6.01 2.31
C THR A 157 -0.89 -5.40 3.61
N VAL A 158 -1.62 -5.53 4.72
CA VAL A 158 -1.13 -5.11 6.05
C VAL A 158 0.15 -5.87 6.42
N ALA A 159 0.16 -7.20 6.27
CA ALA A 159 1.34 -8.02 6.51
C ALA A 159 2.53 -7.60 5.63
N TYR A 160 2.26 -7.27 4.37
CA TYR A 160 3.25 -6.75 3.43
C TYR A 160 3.87 -5.43 3.91
N LEU A 161 3.05 -4.46 4.35
CA LEU A 161 3.53 -3.18 4.88
C LEU A 161 4.35 -3.35 6.17
N ILE A 162 3.90 -4.22 7.09
CA ILE A 162 4.65 -4.54 8.33
C ILE A 162 6.02 -5.13 7.97
N LYS A 163 6.09 -6.04 7.00
CA LYS A 163 7.36 -6.65 6.54
C LYS A 163 8.31 -5.59 5.97
N ARG A 164 7.81 -4.67 5.13
CA ARG A 164 8.61 -3.56 4.59
C ARG A 164 9.12 -2.65 5.69
N ARG A 165 8.26 -2.24 6.61
CA ARG A 165 8.63 -1.42 7.77
C ARG A 165 9.72 -2.10 8.57
N ASN A 166 9.56 -3.38 8.91
CA ASN A 166 10.55 -4.10 9.70
C ASN A 166 11.91 -4.17 9.00
N LYS A 167 11.93 -4.42 7.69
CA LYS A 167 13.16 -4.40 6.89
C LYS A 167 13.85 -3.03 6.94
N ALA A 168 13.11 -1.92 6.83
CA ALA A 168 13.64 -0.56 6.94
C ALA A 168 14.12 -0.18 8.35
N TYR A 169 13.76 -0.97 9.35
CA TYR A 169 14.12 -0.80 10.76
C TYR A 169 15.13 -1.84 11.25
N GLU A 170 15.66 -2.69 10.37
CA GLU A 170 16.75 -3.61 10.72
C GLU A 170 17.95 -2.84 11.29
N GLY A 171 18.45 -3.29 12.44
CA GLY A 171 19.54 -2.63 13.17
C GLY A 171 19.15 -1.41 14.02
N LYS A 172 17.88 -0.97 14.00
CA LYS A 172 17.37 0.11 14.88
C LYS A 172 16.83 -0.44 16.21
N PRO A 173 16.66 0.40 17.25
CA PRO A 173 16.00 0.00 18.48
C PRO A 173 14.60 -0.56 18.23
N ARG A 174 14.25 -1.63 18.96
CA ARG A 174 12.94 -2.30 18.85
C ARG A 174 11.83 -1.41 19.39
N ASP A 175 10.76 -1.31 18.60
CA ASP A 175 9.50 -0.70 19.03
C ASP A 175 8.63 -1.78 19.67
N ARG A 176 8.71 -1.89 21.00
CA ARG A 176 8.02 -2.95 21.76
C ARG A 176 6.50 -2.84 21.70
N GLU A 177 5.96 -1.63 21.57
CA GLU A 177 4.50 -1.47 21.49
C GLU A 177 4.00 -1.91 20.13
N PHE A 178 4.65 -1.48 19.05
CA PHE A 178 4.32 -1.91 17.70
C PHE A 178 4.43 -3.43 17.55
N GLU A 179 5.53 -4.02 18.00
CA GLU A 179 5.74 -5.48 17.92
C GLU A 179 4.65 -6.28 18.66
N LYS A 180 4.20 -5.78 19.82
CA LYS A 180 3.12 -6.41 20.57
C LYS A 180 1.77 -6.29 19.87
N LEU A 181 1.48 -5.16 19.23
CA LEU A 181 0.27 -4.99 18.43
C LEU A 181 0.28 -5.90 17.19
N VAL A 182 1.42 -6.03 16.52
CA VAL A 182 1.61 -6.96 15.40
C VAL A 182 1.34 -8.41 15.83
N GLU A 183 1.87 -8.83 17.00
CA GLU A 183 1.65 -10.17 17.53
C GLU A 183 0.16 -10.46 17.79
N LEU A 184 -0.55 -9.52 18.43
CA LEU A 184 -1.99 -9.64 18.70
C LEU A 184 -2.81 -9.65 17.41
N TRP A 185 -2.49 -8.78 16.46
CA TRP A 185 -3.14 -8.74 15.15
C TRP A 185 -2.96 -10.06 14.38
N GLN A 186 -1.74 -10.61 14.36
CA GLN A 186 -1.46 -11.91 13.74
C GLN A 186 -2.21 -13.07 14.40
N TYR A 187 -2.39 -13.01 15.73
CA TYR A 187 -3.19 -13.99 16.45
C TYR A 187 -4.65 -13.96 15.99
N ASN A 188 -5.26 -12.77 15.93
CA ASN A 188 -6.64 -12.58 15.52
C ASN A 188 -6.92 -13.08 14.10
N ILE A 189 -6.00 -12.82 13.16
CA ILE A 189 -6.16 -13.28 11.77
C ILE A 189 -6.11 -14.79 11.67
N LYS A 190 -5.20 -15.44 12.43
CA LYS A 190 -5.09 -16.90 12.43
C LYS A 190 -6.33 -17.56 13.01
N GLU A 191 -6.92 -17.01 14.07
CA GLU A 191 -8.18 -17.52 14.61
C GLU A 191 -9.34 -17.39 13.61
N LYS A 192 -9.40 -16.31 12.82
CA LYS A 192 -10.45 -16.11 11.81
C LYS A 192 -10.38 -17.12 10.63
N LEU A 193 -9.27 -17.80 10.46
CA LEU A 193 -9.05 -18.80 9.40
C LEU A 193 -9.26 -20.25 9.87
N LEU A 194 -9.55 -20.47 11.16
CA LEU A 194 -9.85 -21.76 11.78
C LEU A 194 -11.34 -21.94 12.02
#